data_AF-T1GDR2-F1
#
_entry.id   AF-T1GDR2-F1
#
_cell.length_a   1.000
_cell.length_b   1.000
_cell.length_c   1.000
_cell.angle_alpha   90.00
_cell.angle_beta   90.00
_cell.angle_gamma   90.00
#
_symmetry.space_group_name_H-M   'P 1'
#
loop_
_entity.id
_entity.type
_entity.pdbx_description
1 polymer ?
#
loop_
_entity_poly.entity_id
_entity_poly.type
_entity_poly.pdbx_seq_one_letter_code
_entity_poly.pdbx_strand_id
1 'polypeptide(L)'
;MNRVLIISAVLTFTCILLANGGSFNNCKVNIFINTTDIKENYPQENELHRFRLYVNGRLPFIKLTSSGQTITFGEYKNETDFAIFREEDDYFKSLEPCSYQDNIHVFADSKFVEVWFILEKTGHFSIIAGNMDNGFALSCNTGFNFTQTSEDRLYTREPVLYDCGRY
;
A
#
# COMPACT_ATOMS: atom_id res chain seq x y z
N MET A 1 -33.69 -35.21 27.78
CA MET A 1 -32.63 -34.20 28.03
C MET A 1 -31.38 -34.62 27.28
N ASN A 2 -31.22 -34.20 26.03
CA ASN A 2 -30.01 -34.46 25.23
C ASN A 2 -29.30 -33.12 25.01
N ARG A 3 -28.11 -32.98 25.59
CA ARG A 3 -27.21 -31.85 25.33
C ARG A 3 -26.39 -32.18 24.10
N VAL A 4 -26.61 -31.45 23.01
CA VAL A 4 -25.72 -31.44 21.84
C VAL A 4 -24.58 -30.48 22.15
N LEU A 5 -23.37 -31.01 22.19
CA LEU A 5 -22.12 -30.27 22.39
C LEU A 5 -21.74 -29.60 21.05
N ILE A 6 -21.86 -28.29 20.97
CA ILE A 6 -21.35 -27.51 19.82
C ILE A 6 -19.85 -27.30 20.07
N ILE A 7 -19.01 -28.06 19.35
CA ILE A 7 -17.57 -27.82 19.32
C ILE A 7 -17.35 -26.62 18.40
N SER A 8 -17.09 -25.46 19.00
CA SER A 8 -16.68 -24.24 18.31
C SER A 8 -15.28 -24.46 17.75
N ALA A 9 -15.18 -24.66 16.43
CA ALA A 9 -13.91 -24.68 15.72
C ALA A 9 -13.36 -23.25 15.64
N VAL A 10 -12.46 -22.92 16.56
CA VAL A 10 -11.65 -21.71 16.49
C VAL A 10 -10.68 -21.88 15.33
N LEU A 11 -10.97 -21.22 14.22
CA LEU A 11 -10.13 -21.17 13.02
C LEU A 11 -8.89 -20.32 13.34
N THR A 12 -7.83 -20.93 13.88
CA THR A 12 -6.54 -20.25 14.03
C THR A 12 -5.89 -20.10 12.66
N PHE A 13 -5.98 -18.90 12.09
CA PHE A 13 -5.27 -18.50 10.88
C PHE A 13 -3.79 -18.28 11.22
N THR A 14 -3.02 -19.36 11.32
CA THR A 14 -1.55 -19.30 11.36
C THR A 14 -1.03 -19.08 9.94
N CYS A 15 -0.73 -17.83 9.59
CA CYS A 15 0.04 -17.51 8.39
C CYS A 15 1.46 -18.05 8.54
N ILE A 16 1.76 -19.15 7.84
CA ILE A 16 3.13 -19.60 7.61
C ILE A 16 3.69 -18.75 6.47
N LEU A 17 4.53 -17.78 6.81
CA LEU A 17 5.35 -17.04 5.85
C LEU A 17 6.78 -17.56 5.94
N LEU A 18 7.15 -18.48 5.04
CA LEU A 18 8.54 -18.81 4.77
C LEU A 18 8.77 -18.80 3.26
N ALA A 19 9.63 -17.87 2.82
CA ALA A 19 10.66 -18.01 1.78
C ALA A 19 10.85 -16.70 1.00
N ASN A 20 11.74 -15.84 1.48
CA ASN A 20 12.92 -15.34 0.76
C ASN A 20 13.53 -14.13 1.50
N GLY A 21 14.77 -14.31 1.99
CA GLY A 21 15.79 -13.24 1.95
C GLY A 21 15.70 -12.04 2.89
N GLY A 22 14.85 -12.04 3.92
CA GLY A 22 14.85 -11.03 4.99
C GLY A 22 13.99 -11.47 6.16
N SER A 23 14.47 -11.35 7.39
CA SER A 23 13.66 -11.68 8.56
C SER A 23 12.63 -10.58 8.79
N PHE A 24 11.40 -10.75 8.27
CA PHE A 24 10.25 -9.87 8.55
C PHE A 24 9.74 -9.98 10.00
N ASN A 25 10.44 -10.71 10.88
CA ASN A 25 10.03 -10.99 12.26
C ASN A 25 9.85 -9.71 13.12
N ASN A 26 10.42 -8.58 12.69
CA ASN A 26 10.33 -7.30 13.41
C ASN A 26 9.44 -6.26 12.71
N CYS A 27 8.69 -6.67 11.69
CA CYS A 27 7.76 -5.77 11.01
C CYS A 27 6.48 -5.58 11.80
N LYS A 28 5.89 -4.39 11.69
CA LYS A 28 4.49 -4.17 12.03
C LYS A 28 3.61 -4.66 10.89
N VAL A 29 2.39 -5.09 11.22
CA VAL A 29 1.39 -5.58 10.26
C VAL A 29 0.08 -4.85 10.50
N ASN A 30 -0.47 -4.19 9.49
CA ASN A 30 -1.77 -3.52 9.61
C ASN A 30 -2.41 -3.27 8.23
N ILE A 31 -3.70 -2.96 8.22
CA ILE A 31 -4.46 -2.48 7.06
C ILE A 31 -4.82 -0.99 7.18
N PHE A 32 -4.76 -0.42 8.38
CA PHE A 32 -4.96 1.00 8.65
C PHE A 32 -3.75 1.54 9.41
N ILE A 33 -3.06 2.52 8.85
CA ILE A 33 -1.80 3.04 9.39
C ILE A 33 -1.90 4.57 9.44
N ASN A 34 -1.79 5.17 10.63
CA ASN A 34 -1.54 6.61 10.69
C ASN A 34 -0.10 6.86 10.23
N THR A 35 0.13 7.79 9.31
CA THR A 35 1.47 8.00 8.75
C THR A 35 2.44 8.55 9.80
N THR A 36 1.94 9.16 10.87
CA THR A 36 2.70 9.59 12.04
C THR A 36 3.24 8.43 12.89
N ASP A 37 2.64 7.24 12.79
CA ASP A 37 3.04 6.05 13.55
C ASP A 37 4.11 5.21 12.81
N ILE A 38 4.43 5.59 11.57
CA ILE A 38 5.46 4.97 10.73
C ILE A 38 6.81 5.56 11.13
N LYS A 39 7.65 4.74 11.77
CA LYS A 39 9.00 5.14 12.17
C LYS A 39 9.92 5.31 10.96
N GLU A 40 9.72 4.49 9.92
CA GLU A 40 10.46 4.57 8.66
C GLU A 40 9.88 5.59 7.67
N ASN A 41 9.34 6.71 8.16
CA ASN A 41 8.95 7.85 7.34
C ASN A 41 10.13 8.85 7.27
N TYR A 42 10.83 8.90 6.13
CA TYR A 42 12.04 9.69 5.93
C TYR A 42 11.90 10.66 4.74
N PRO A 43 10.98 11.65 4.80
CA PRO A 43 10.78 12.59 3.70
C PRO A 43 12.06 13.39 3.40
N GLN A 44 12.32 13.62 2.12
CA GLN A 44 13.34 14.55 1.63
C GLN A 44 12.82 16.00 1.62
N GLU A 45 13.67 16.91 1.14
CA GLU A 45 13.27 18.30 0.95
C GLU A 45 12.04 18.38 0.03
N ASN A 46 10.99 19.07 0.49
CA ASN A 46 9.66 19.21 -0.15
C ASN A 46 8.74 17.99 -0.12
N GLU A 47 9.20 16.86 0.43
CA GLU A 47 8.35 15.70 0.68
C GLU A 47 7.59 15.86 2.00
N LEU A 48 6.38 15.30 2.03
CA LEU A 48 5.54 15.17 3.20
C LEU A 48 5.66 13.79 3.82
N HIS A 49 5.60 12.78 2.96
CA HIS A 49 5.74 11.39 3.33
C HIS A 49 6.71 10.71 2.37
N ARG A 50 7.62 9.93 2.94
CA ARG A 50 8.41 8.94 2.22
C ARG A 50 8.56 7.72 3.11
N PHE A 51 7.77 6.70 2.85
CA PHE A 51 7.86 5.46 3.59
C PHE A 51 7.79 4.25 2.67
N ARG A 52 8.29 3.15 3.21
CA ARG A 52 8.38 1.85 2.54
C ARG A 52 7.38 0.90 3.17
N LEU A 53 6.59 0.25 2.32
CA LEU A 53 5.70 -0.83 2.69
C LEU A 53 6.14 -2.10 1.96
N TYR A 54 5.81 -3.25 2.54
CA TYR A 54 5.87 -4.54 1.86
C TYR A 54 4.44 -5.02 1.67
N VAL A 55 4.02 -5.03 0.40
CA VAL A 55 2.64 -5.32 0.01
C VAL A 55 2.58 -6.75 -0.49
N ASN A 56 1.66 -7.54 0.05
CA ASN A 56 1.36 -8.87 -0.47
C ASN A 56 0.12 -8.81 -1.37
N GLY A 57 -0.02 -9.79 -2.23
CA GLY A 57 -1.19 -9.96 -3.10
C GLY A 57 -0.95 -9.48 -4.52
N ARG A 58 -1.80 -9.99 -5.42
CA ARG A 58 -1.75 -9.71 -6.86
C ARG A 58 -2.37 -8.37 -7.24
N LEU A 59 -3.34 -7.93 -6.45
CA LEU A 59 -4.18 -6.77 -6.72
C LEU A 59 -4.09 -5.79 -5.56
N PRO A 60 -2.90 -5.18 -5.32
CA PRO A 60 -2.74 -4.21 -4.26
C PRO A 60 -3.74 -3.06 -4.44
N PHE A 61 -4.40 -2.70 -3.34
CA PHE A 61 -5.23 -1.51 -3.23
C PHE A 61 -4.73 -0.70 -2.06
N ILE A 62 -4.37 0.55 -2.31
CA ILE A 62 -3.76 1.44 -1.33
C ILE A 62 -4.38 2.83 -1.46
N LYS A 63 -4.91 3.33 -0.36
CA LYS A 63 -5.51 4.66 -0.26
C LYS A 63 -4.75 5.48 0.76
N LEU A 64 -4.21 6.62 0.34
CA LEU A 64 -3.65 7.64 1.22
C LEU A 64 -4.70 8.73 1.42
N THR A 65 -5.00 9.10 2.66
CA THR A 65 -5.75 10.32 2.98
C THR A 65 -4.80 11.29 3.65
N SER A 66 -4.73 12.54 3.17
CA SER A 66 -3.96 13.61 3.80
C SER A 66 -4.60 14.96 3.49
N SER A 67 -4.63 15.88 4.46
CA SER A 67 -5.24 17.20 4.29
C SER A 67 -6.70 17.17 3.78
N GLY A 68 -7.47 16.14 4.17
CA GLY A 68 -8.84 15.93 3.69
C GLY A 68 -8.97 15.42 2.25
N GLN A 69 -7.87 15.27 1.52
CA GLN A 69 -7.83 14.71 0.17
C GLN A 69 -7.46 13.23 0.22
N THR A 70 -7.89 12.48 -0.80
CA THR A 70 -7.50 11.07 -0.96
C THR A 70 -6.63 10.90 -2.19
N ILE A 71 -5.83 9.83 -2.24
CA ILE A 71 -5.13 9.38 -3.42
C ILE A 71 -5.18 7.86 -3.38
N THR A 72 -5.53 7.24 -4.49
CA THR A 72 -5.73 5.78 -4.56
C THR A 72 -4.80 5.17 -5.58
N PHE A 73 -4.15 4.08 -5.23
CA PHE A 73 -3.41 3.22 -6.12
C PHE A 73 -4.01 1.83 -6.14
N GLY A 74 -4.13 1.25 -7.33
CA GLY A 74 -4.47 -0.15 -7.48
C GLY A 74 -4.67 -0.56 -8.92
N GLU A 75 -5.30 -1.72 -9.09
CA GLU A 75 -5.65 -2.30 -10.39
C GLU A 75 -6.47 -1.34 -11.27
N TYR A 76 -6.24 -1.37 -12.59
CA TYR A 76 -6.97 -0.59 -13.57
C TYR A 76 -7.28 -1.42 -14.81
N LYS A 77 -8.55 -1.70 -15.08
CA LYS A 77 -9.05 -2.52 -16.21
C LYS A 77 -8.72 -4.02 -16.13
N ASN A 78 -7.49 -4.42 -15.82
CA ASN A 78 -7.06 -5.81 -15.74
C ASN A 78 -6.02 -6.05 -14.63
N GLU A 79 -5.76 -7.32 -14.28
CA GLU A 79 -4.89 -7.71 -13.15
C GLU A 79 -3.41 -7.29 -13.26
N THR A 80 -2.94 -6.91 -14.45
CA THR A 80 -1.56 -6.47 -14.71
C THR A 80 -1.43 -4.98 -14.95
N ASP A 81 -2.53 -4.26 -14.89
CA ASP A 81 -2.60 -2.86 -15.24
C ASP A 81 -2.86 -2.10 -13.94
N PHE A 82 -2.02 -1.12 -13.62
CA PHE A 82 -2.11 -0.39 -12.36
C PHE A 82 -2.14 1.10 -12.61
N ALA A 83 -2.85 1.81 -11.73
CA ALA A 83 -3.06 3.23 -11.88
C ALA A 83 -3.11 3.96 -10.54
N ILE A 84 -2.88 5.26 -10.62
CA ILE A 84 -3.12 6.22 -9.55
C ILE A 84 -4.35 7.04 -9.92
N PHE A 85 -5.25 7.18 -8.95
CA PHE A 85 -6.47 7.98 -9.02
C PHE A 85 -6.41 9.08 -7.97
N ARG A 86 -6.99 10.23 -8.30
CA ARG A 86 -7.06 11.38 -7.39
C ARG A 86 -8.10 11.19 -6.28
N GLU A 87 -9.02 10.26 -6.44
CA GLU A 87 -10.03 9.93 -5.44
C GLU A 87 -10.28 8.42 -5.41
N GLU A 88 -10.76 7.91 -4.28
CA GLU A 88 -11.23 6.51 -4.17
C GLU A 88 -12.46 6.24 -5.06
N ASP A 89 -13.34 7.23 -5.18
CA ASP A 89 -14.53 7.15 -6.04
C ASP A 89 -14.17 6.98 -7.52
N ASP A 90 -13.12 7.66 -7.99
CA ASP A 90 -12.63 7.56 -9.36
C ASP A 90 -12.13 6.14 -9.67
N TYR A 91 -11.44 5.52 -8.71
CA TYR A 91 -11.00 4.13 -8.80
C TYR A 91 -12.20 3.18 -8.95
N PHE A 92 -13.19 3.28 -8.05
CA PHE A 92 -14.35 2.38 -8.07
C PHE A 92 -15.26 2.57 -9.29
N LYS A 93 -15.33 3.80 -9.82
CA LYS A 93 -16.06 4.12 -11.05
C LYS A 93 -15.22 3.86 -12.31
N SER A 94 -13.95 3.48 -12.16
CA SER A 94 -13.00 3.30 -13.26
C SER A 94 -12.95 4.50 -14.20
N LEU A 95 -12.94 5.72 -13.61
CA LEU A 95 -12.74 6.95 -14.37
C LEU A 95 -11.29 7.07 -14.87
N GLU A 96 -10.99 8.11 -15.62
CA GLU A 96 -9.65 8.32 -16.16
C GLU A 96 -8.63 8.52 -15.02
N PRO A 97 -7.63 7.63 -14.88
CA PRO A 97 -6.62 7.78 -13.84
C PRO A 97 -5.69 8.95 -14.17
N CYS A 98 -5.08 9.54 -13.15
CA CYS A 98 -4.07 10.59 -13.40
C CYS A 98 -2.74 10.02 -13.90
N SER A 99 -2.51 8.72 -13.70
CA SER A 99 -1.34 8.00 -14.20
C SER A 99 -1.65 6.51 -14.22
N TYR A 100 -1.22 5.80 -15.25
CA TYR A 100 -1.38 4.34 -15.32
C TYR A 100 -0.25 3.71 -16.14
N GLN A 101 -0.06 2.42 -15.92
CA GLN A 101 0.87 1.60 -16.68
C GLN A 101 0.27 0.19 -16.82
N ASP A 102 0.45 -0.40 -18.00
CA ASP A 102 0.00 -1.75 -18.32
C ASP A 102 1.15 -2.77 -18.18
N ASN A 103 0.80 -4.06 -18.23
CA ASN A 103 1.76 -5.18 -18.28
C ASN A 103 2.77 -5.22 -17.11
N ILE A 104 2.34 -4.82 -15.90
CA ILE A 104 3.12 -4.92 -14.67
C ILE A 104 2.94 -6.31 -14.06
N HIS A 105 4.05 -7.03 -13.92
CA HIS A 105 4.06 -8.39 -13.35
C HIS A 105 4.69 -8.47 -11.95
N VAL A 106 5.06 -7.34 -11.34
CA VAL A 106 5.76 -7.34 -10.04
C VAL A 106 4.95 -7.99 -8.92
N PHE A 107 3.61 -7.90 -9.01
CA PHE A 107 2.67 -8.45 -8.03
C PHE A 107 2.18 -9.87 -8.36
N ALA A 108 2.57 -10.46 -9.50
CA ALA A 108 1.97 -11.72 -9.99
C ALA A 108 2.22 -12.94 -9.08
N ASP A 109 3.37 -12.98 -8.40
CA ASP A 109 3.87 -14.18 -7.70
C ASP A 109 3.44 -14.32 -6.23
N SER A 110 2.46 -13.53 -5.76
CA SER A 110 1.96 -13.59 -4.37
C SER A 110 3.06 -13.55 -3.30
N LYS A 111 4.09 -12.74 -3.54
CA LYS A 111 5.19 -12.46 -2.61
C LYS A 111 5.05 -11.03 -2.10
N PHE A 112 5.68 -10.74 -0.96
CA PHE A 112 5.84 -9.36 -0.51
C PHE A 112 6.67 -8.57 -1.52
N VAL A 113 6.07 -7.54 -2.08
CA VAL A 113 6.69 -6.57 -2.98
C VAL A 113 7.03 -5.33 -2.16
N GLU A 114 8.28 -4.89 -2.22
CA GLU A 114 8.67 -3.60 -1.67
C GLU A 114 8.03 -2.48 -2.49
N VAL A 115 7.34 -1.56 -1.81
CA VAL A 115 6.66 -0.41 -2.40
C VAL A 115 7.03 0.85 -1.64
N TRP A 116 7.61 1.81 -2.34
CA TRP A 116 7.89 3.15 -1.84
C TRP A 116 6.74 4.09 -2.16
N PHE A 117 6.25 4.77 -1.14
CA PHE A 117 5.27 5.84 -1.23
C PHE A 117 5.94 7.16 -1.01
N ILE A 118 5.77 8.08 -1.96
CA ILE A 118 6.31 9.43 -1.87
C ILE A 118 5.18 10.41 -2.14
N LEU A 119 4.88 11.28 -1.17
CA LEU A 119 3.95 12.39 -1.34
C LEU A 119 4.70 13.70 -1.12
N GLU A 120 4.72 14.57 -2.12
CA GLU A 120 5.23 15.92 -2.02
C GLU A 120 4.18 16.91 -1.52
N LYS A 121 4.63 18.01 -0.88
CA LYS A 121 3.76 19.09 -0.42
C LYS A 121 2.96 19.76 -1.56
N THR A 122 3.52 19.72 -2.77
CA THR A 122 2.95 20.24 -4.02
C THR A 122 1.92 19.30 -4.67
N GLY A 123 1.66 18.14 -4.06
CA GLY A 123 0.71 17.15 -4.55
C GLY A 123 1.21 16.25 -5.65
N HIS A 124 2.52 16.20 -5.88
CA HIS A 124 3.12 15.12 -6.64
C HIS A 124 3.15 13.86 -5.79
N PHE A 125 2.50 12.80 -6.27
CA PHE A 125 2.47 11.51 -5.60
C PHE A 125 3.10 10.45 -6.49
N SER A 126 4.01 9.68 -5.92
CA SER A 126 4.75 8.64 -6.63
C SER A 126 4.71 7.32 -5.87
N ILE A 127 4.59 6.24 -6.64
CA ILE A 127 4.74 4.87 -6.19
C ILE A 127 5.85 4.23 -7.01
N ILE A 128 6.78 3.60 -6.30
CA ILE A 128 7.84 2.80 -6.91
C ILE A 128 7.76 1.42 -6.29
N ALA A 129 7.62 0.38 -7.10
CA ALA A 129 7.47 -0.98 -6.59
C ALA A 129 8.41 -1.95 -7.29
N GLY A 130 8.88 -2.96 -6.57
CA GLY A 130 9.74 -4.01 -7.09
C GLY A 130 11.23 -3.79 -6.84
N ASN A 131 12.06 -4.44 -7.65
CA ASN A 131 13.50 -4.31 -7.63
C ASN A 131 14.02 -3.72 -8.96
N MET A 132 15.35 -3.65 -9.13
CA MET A 132 15.95 -3.07 -10.34
C MET A 132 15.65 -3.84 -11.62
N ASP A 133 15.40 -5.15 -11.53
CA ASP A 133 15.21 -6.02 -12.69
C ASP A 133 13.73 -6.18 -13.08
N ASN A 134 12.82 -6.03 -12.11
CA ASN A 134 11.39 -6.18 -12.28
C ASN A 134 10.67 -5.21 -11.33
N GLY A 135 10.63 -3.95 -11.73
CA GLY A 135 9.97 -2.89 -10.99
C GLY A 135 9.28 -1.90 -11.92
N PHE A 136 8.47 -1.04 -11.33
CA PHE A 136 7.82 0.06 -12.04
C PHE A 136 7.76 1.30 -11.17
N ALA A 137 7.53 2.44 -11.81
CA ALA A 137 7.29 3.70 -11.14
C ALA A 137 6.10 4.40 -11.79
N LEU A 138 5.12 4.77 -10.99
CA LEU A 138 4.01 5.63 -11.38
C LEU A 138 4.10 6.93 -10.61
N SER A 139 3.84 8.05 -11.29
CA SER A 139 3.71 9.34 -10.64
C SER A 139 2.52 10.10 -11.17
N CYS A 140 1.90 10.89 -10.29
CA CYS A 140 0.69 11.64 -10.54
C CYS A 140 0.81 13.02 -9.93
N ASN A 141 0.57 14.05 -10.74
CA ASN A 141 0.27 15.38 -10.21
C ASN A 141 -1.23 15.46 -9.90
N THR A 142 -1.54 15.45 -8.61
CA THR A 142 -2.92 15.45 -8.12
C THR A 142 -3.60 16.81 -8.28
N GLY A 143 -2.82 17.90 -8.35
CA GLY A 143 -3.33 19.28 -8.33
C GLY A 143 -3.72 19.78 -6.92
N PHE A 144 -3.51 18.96 -5.88
CA PHE A 144 -3.75 19.34 -4.49
C PHE A 144 -2.47 19.86 -3.84
N ASN A 145 -2.61 20.67 -2.79
CA ASN A 145 -1.50 20.99 -1.89
C ASN A 145 -1.72 20.27 -0.57
N PHE A 146 -0.68 19.63 -0.06
CA PHE A 146 -0.74 18.85 1.16
C PHE A 146 0.07 19.49 2.28
N THR A 147 -0.49 19.41 3.49
CA THR A 147 0.16 19.77 4.75
C THR A 147 0.08 18.57 5.69
N GLN A 148 1.09 18.38 6.53
CA GLN A 148 1.11 17.21 7.41
C GLN A 148 0.05 17.41 8.48
N THR A 149 -0.79 16.41 8.67
CA THR A 149 -1.81 16.42 9.71
C THR A 149 -1.76 15.14 10.53
N SER A 150 -2.29 15.18 11.75
CA SER A 150 -2.49 13.96 12.55
C SER A 150 -3.55 13.02 11.95
N GLU A 151 -4.27 13.46 10.92
CA GLU A 151 -5.29 12.67 10.22
C GLU A 151 -4.72 11.93 8.99
N ASP A 152 -3.44 12.17 8.66
CA ASP A 152 -2.78 11.53 7.54
C ASP A 152 -2.72 10.02 7.78
N ARG A 153 -3.37 9.26 6.88
CA ARG A 153 -3.59 7.82 7.07
C ARG A 153 -3.50 7.07 5.77
N LEU A 154 -2.95 5.87 5.85
CA LEU A 154 -2.91 4.90 4.79
C LEU A 154 -3.88 3.76 5.11
N TYR A 155 -4.65 3.36 4.11
CA TYR A 155 -5.52 2.20 4.14
C TYR A 155 -5.11 1.25 3.03
N THR A 156 -5.05 -0.04 3.34
CA THR A 156 -4.87 -1.12 2.36
C THR A 156 -5.97 -2.15 2.47
N ARG A 157 -6.30 -2.79 1.35
CA ARG A 157 -7.30 -3.88 1.36
C ARG A 157 -6.76 -5.15 2.03
N GLU A 158 -5.48 -5.43 1.83
CA GLU A 158 -4.77 -6.56 2.43
C GLU A 158 -3.71 -6.06 3.42
N PRO A 159 -3.39 -6.84 4.49
CA PRO A 159 -2.37 -6.45 5.45
C PRO A 159 -1.01 -6.21 4.78
N VAL A 160 -0.38 -5.08 5.11
CA VAL A 160 0.98 -4.75 4.66
C VAL A 160 1.96 -4.85 5.82
N LEU A 161 3.23 -5.08 5.50
CA LEU A 161 4.32 -4.98 6.48
C LEU A 161 4.97 -3.60 6.38
N TYR A 162 5.32 -3.01 7.51
CA TYR A 162 6.00 -1.71 7.59
C TYR A 162 6.86 -1.63 8.86
N ASP A 163 7.72 -0.61 8.94
CA ASP A 163 8.74 -0.48 10.01
C ASP A 163 9.57 -1.77 10.17
N CYS A 164 9.85 -2.46 9.06
CA CYS A 164 10.71 -3.62 9.01
C CYS A 164 12.15 -3.17 9.18
N GLY A 165 12.61 -3.07 10.45
CA GLY A 165 13.89 -2.47 10.80
C GLY A 165 15.03 -2.89 9.89
N ARG A 166 15.87 -1.93 9.48
CA ARG A 166 17.07 -2.20 8.70
C ARG A 166 18.07 -2.99 9.55
N TYR A 167 18.40 -4.20 9.12
CA TYR A 167 19.54 -4.96 9.64
C TYR A 167 20.85 -4.29 9.23
#